data_AF-A0A2H0I8V9-F1
#
_entry.id   AF-A0A2H0I8V9-F1
#
_cell.length_a   1.000
_cell.length_b   1.000
_cell.length_c   1.000
_cell.angle_alpha   90.00
_cell.angle_beta   90.00
_cell.angle_gamma   90.00
#
_symmetry.space_group_name_H-M   'P 1'
#
loop_
_entity.id
_entity.type
_entity.pdbx_description
1 polymer ?
#
loop_
_entity_poly.entity_id
_entity_poly.type
_entity_poly.pdbx_seq_one_letter_code
_entity_poly.pdbx_strand_id
1 'polypeptide(L)'
;MNLKKTRIVLELMTNEEIVLSNLKTLMKSKQMSMRALANECGISSGQMHRILNGTAKLSFPELIKMAEALEVDLKNDVLKNITTYQPNPNEKEKISVAIMSISNSRVASIVSPKGKILGSSLLSGGLDLADDSDELMKLINESANDALLNIKNKKNYTLANARLKLVTQSYEFEDKRKQFKDYAYKHFHEIVLLPDWIVTLLAAFDGNEGISLVTDKGVSLSYLHNGQLKKIGGWKYPVYDLGGENWLGVETIKHTIEAAEGYIPMTELARQVLSKFNGKIERITERCIQSGDPDIYCLFTSFLLTAYFTEDDAAKNIIASGFKQIERTIKLADKLIGKKLKITLNGSLAKVYKPFIEQSRLIEQIDDMKKVELLARINEDDLQALGIIIG
;
A
#
# COMPACT_ATOMS: atom_id res chain seq x y z
N MET A 1 -24.90 -2.92 14.35
CA MET A 1 -24.59 -2.34 15.69
C MET A 1 -23.56 -1.25 15.48
N ASN A 2 -23.85 -0.01 15.91
CA ASN A 2 -23.45 1.25 15.25
C ASN A 2 -21.93 1.57 15.21
N LEU A 3 -21.33 1.66 14.00
CA LEU A 3 -19.99 2.22 13.72
C LEU A 3 -19.77 3.62 14.32
N LYS A 4 -20.85 4.40 14.51
CA LYS A 4 -20.82 5.70 15.20
C LYS A 4 -20.46 5.61 16.69
N LYS A 5 -20.79 4.51 17.39
CA LYS A 5 -20.45 4.36 18.82
C LYS A 5 -18.96 4.08 19.00
N THR A 6 -18.35 3.28 18.13
CA THR A 6 -16.93 2.92 18.22
C THR A 6 -16.01 4.12 17.98
N ARG A 7 -16.36 5.00 17.02
CA ARG A 7 -15.62 6.24 16.73
C ARG A 7 -15.64 7.24 17.89
N ILE A 8 -16.79 7.40 18.53
CA ILE A 8 -16.93 8.28 19.72
C ILE A 8 -16.09 7.75 20.88
N VAL A 9 -16.03 6.43 21.08
CA VAL A 9 -15.19 5.82 22.13
C VAL A 9 -13.70 6.06 21.89
N LEU A 10 -13.23 6.00 20.64
CA LEU A 10 -11.85 6.32 20.26
C LEU A 10 -11.52 7.83 20.36
N GLU A 11 -12.46 8.70 19.98
CA GLU A 11 -12.34 10.16 20.12
C GLU A 11 -12.29 10.61 21.59
N LEU A 12 -12.98 9.87 22.48
CA LEU A 12 -12.93 10.06 23.94
C LEU A 12 -11.59 9.68 24.56
N MET A 13 -11.00 8.56 24.12
CA MET A 13 -9.73 8.07 24.64
C MET A 13 -8.54 8.97 24.28
N THR A 14 -8.71 9.89 23.32
CA THR A 14 -7.65 10.80 22.82
C THR A 14 -7.80 12.25 23.30
N ASN A 15 -8.93 12.65 23.90
CA ASN A 15 -9.23 14.04 24.27
C ASN A 15 -9.90 14.18 25.66
N GLU A 16 -9.57 13.29 26.60
CA GLU A 16 -10.21 13.20 27.92
C GLU A 16 -10.18 14.54 28.70
N GLU A 17 -9.11 15.35 28.57
CA GLU A 17 -9.00 16.66 29.22
C GLU A 17 -10.08 17.66 28.80
N ILE A 18 -10.40 17.73 27.49
CA ILE A 18 -11.41 18.64 26.95
C ILE A 18 -12.80 18.22 27.47
N VAL A 19 -13.06 16.91 27.50
CA VAL A 19 -14.30 16.35 28.03
C VAL A 19 -14.48 16.70 29.50
N LEU A 20 -13.43 16.53 30.32
CA LEU A 20 -13.47 16.87 31.74
C LEU A 20 -13.64 18.38 31.97
N SER A 21 -13.04 19.22 31.14
CA SER A 21 -13.22 20.68 31.18
C SER A 21 -14.65 21.11 30.84
N ASN A 22 -15.23 20.51 29.79
CA ASN A 22 -16.61 20.74 29.41
C ASN A 22 -17.56 20.31 30.53
N LEU A 23 -17.37 19.11 31.09
CA LEU A 23 -18.17 18.63 32.23
C LEU A 23 -18.11 19.58 33.42
N LYS A 24 -16.92 20.06 33.81
CA LYS A 24 -16.78 21.06 34.89
C LYS A 24 -17.49 22.38 34.59
N THR A 25 -17.46 22.83 33.35
CA THR A 25 -18.12 24.06 32.90
C THR A 25 -19.64 23.88 32.93
N LEU A 26 -20.14 22.75 32.45
CA LEU A 26 -21.56 22.40 32.46
C LEU A 26 -22.08 22.26 33.89
N MET A 27 -21.33 21.60 34.78
CA MET A 27 -21.62 21.53 36.22
C MET A 27 -21.78 22.91 36.85
N LYS A 28 -20.86 23.86 36.55
CA LYS A 28 -20.98 25.24 37.02
C LYS A 28 -22.22 25.93 36.47
N SER A 29 -22.50 25.77 35.17
CA SER A 29 -23.67 26.39 34.53
C SER A 29 -25.00 25.87 35.07
N LYS A 30 -25.05 24.57 35.40
CA LYS A 30 -26.20 23.88 35.99
C LYS A 30 -26.24 23.98 37.52
N GLN A 31 -25.29 24.70 38.13
CA GLN A 31 -25.12 24.81 39.59
C GLN A 31 -25.06 23.44 40.31
N MET A 32 -24.57 22.41 39.62
CA MET A 32 -24.51 21.05 40.12
C MET A 32 -23.17 20.81 40.81
N SER A 33 -23.22 20.46 42.11
CA SER A 33 -22.02 20.10 42.86
C SER A 33 -21.50 18.72 42.43
N MET A 34 -20.20 18.47 42.64
CA MET A 34 -19.60 17.14 42.42
C MET A 34 -20.33 16.03 43.18
N ARG A 35 -20.80 16.32 44.40
CA ARG A 35 -21.52 15.36 45.24
C ARG A 35 -22.91 15.07 44.68
N ALA A 36 -23.61 16.09 44.16
CA ALA A 36 -24.90 15.92 43.49
C ALA A 36 -24.74 15.10 42.21
N LEU A 37 -23.77 15.42 41.35
CA LEU A 37 -23.51 14.68 40.13
C LEU A 37 -23.14 13.21 40.41
N ALA A 38 -22.32 12.96 41.43
CA ALA A 38 -21.97 11.61 41.86
C ALA A 38 -23.20 10.79 42.26
N ASN A 39 -24.12 11.41 43.00
CA ASN A 39 -25.37 10.78 43.43
C ASN A 39 -26.26 10.44 42.24
N GLU A 40 -26.50 11.40 41.33
CA GLU A 40 -27.32 11.19 40.12
C GLU A 40 -26.73 10.10 39.20
N CYS A 41 -25.40 10.01 39.10
CA CYS A 41 -24.75 9.00 38.27
C CYS A 41 -24.66 7.61 38.93
N GLY A 42 -24.96 7.49 40.23
CA GLY A 42 -24.70 6.28 41.02
C GLY A 42 -23.21 5.93 41.11
N ILE A 43 -22.34 6.95 41.18
CA ILE A 43 -20.88 6.82 41.27
C ILE A 43 -20.43 7.31 42.65
N SER A 44 -19.47 6.63 43.29
CA SER A 44 -18.94 7.11 44.58
C SER A 44 -18.31 8.51 44.45
N SER A 45 -18.46 9.36 45.47
CA SER A 45 -17.88 10.72 45.43
C SER A 45 -16.36 10.71 45.24
N GLY A 46 -15.66 9.69 45.75
CA GLY A 46 -14.21 9.52 45.54
C GLY A 46 -13.85 9.15 44.10
N GLN A 47 -14.66 8.32 43.43
CA GLN A 47 -14.46 8.02 42.01
C GLN A 47 -14.78 9.21 41.12
N MET A 48 -15.90 9.92 41.37
CA MET A 48 -16.24 11.15 40.67
C MET A 48 -15.13 12.21 40.82
N HIS A 49 -14.57 12.36 42.03
CA HIS A 49 -13.45 13.27 42.26
C HIS A 49 -12.21 12.90 41.43
N ARG A 50 -11.84 11.62 41.41
CA ARG A 50 -10.69 11.15 40.62
C ARG A 50 -10.90 11.34 39.11
N ILE A 51 -12.11 11.04 38.62
CA ILE A 51 -12.48 11.25 37.22
C ILE A 51 -12.39 12.73 36.85
N LEU A 52 -13.08 13.61 37.60
CA LEU A 52 -13.08 15.04 37.29
C LEU A 52 -11.68 15.67 37.41
N ASN A 53 -10.80 15.12 38.24
CA ASN A 53 -9.41 15.58 38.36
C ASN A 53 -8.42 14.85 37.44
N GLY A 54 -8.87 13.97 36.54
CA GLY A 54 -8.02 13.28 35.58
C GLY A 54 -7.10 12.21 36.18
N THR A 55 -7.36 11.78 37.43
CA THR A 55 -6.58 10.74 38.13
C THR A 55 -7.22 9.35 38.07
N ALA A 56 -8.38 9.23 37.43
CA ALA A 56 -9.00 7.97 37.03
C ALA A 56 -9.60 8.10 35.64
N LYS A 57 -9.54 7.01 34.85
CA LYS A 57 -10.10 6.97 33.50
C LYS A 57 -11.61 7.11 33.52
N LEU A 58 -12.14 7.96 32.66
CA LEU A 58 -13.56 8.12 32.39
C LEU A 58 -14.02 7.09 31.36
N SER A 59 -14.93 6.19 31.76
CA SER A 59 -15.54 5.26 30.81
C SER A 59 -16.72 5.89 30.07
N PHE A 60 -17.01 5.38 28.87
CA PHE A 60 -18.13 5.86 28.07
C PHE A 60 -19.51 5.73 28.77
N PRO A 61 -19.81 4.64 29.51
CA PRO A 61 -21.03 4.56 30.30
C PRO A 61 -21.12 5.62 31.40
N GLU A 62 -20.01 5.93 32.08
CA GLU A 62 -19.98 7.00 33.09
C GLU A 62 -20.22 8.37 32.44
N LEU A 63 -19.64 8.61 31.27
CA LEU A 63 -19.84 9.84 30.52
C LEU A 63 -21.31 10.05 30.10
N ILE A 64 -21.97 8.99 29.61
CA ILE A 64 -23.40 9.04 29.27
C ILE A 64 -24.22 9.41 30.50
N LYS A 65 -23.97 8.74 31.63
CA LYS A 65 -24.66 9.05 32.90
C LYS A 65 -24.45 10.48 33.35
N MET A 66 -23.24 11.02 33.19
CA MET A 66 -22.96 12.41 33.53
C MET A 66 -23.68 13.41 32.61
N ALA A 67 -23.77 13.11 31.31
CA ALA A 67 -24.53 13.93 30.37
C ALA A 67 -26.04 13.92 30.69
N GLU A 68 -26.58 12.74 31.00
CA GLU A 68 -27.98 12.56 31.41
C GLU A 68 -28.26 13.30 32.73
N ALA A 69 -27.41 13.15 33.74
CA ALA A 69 -27.56 13.82 35.03
C ALA A 69 -27.48 15.35 34.93
N LEU A 70 -26.68 15.88 34.00
CA LEU A 70 -26.57 17.32 33.76
C LEU A 70 -27.69 17.87 32.84
N GLU A 71 -28.54 16.99 32.28
CA GLU A 71 -29.57 17.32 31.29
C GLU A 71 -28.98 18.11 30.12
N VAL A 72 -27.96 17.53 29.46
CA VAL A 72 -27.23 18.12 28.34
C VAL A 72 -27.08 17.11 27.21
N ASP A 73 -26.92 17.59 25.98
CA ASP A 73 -26.65 16.71 24.85
C ASP A 73 -25.18 16.25 24.87
N LEU A 74 -24.99 14.93 24.85
CA LEU A 74 -23.64 14.35 24.86
C LEU A 74 -22.78 14.91 23.73
N LYS A 75 -23.32 15.02 22.50
CA LYS A 75 -22.53 15.41 21.33
C LYS A 75 -22.26 16.91 21.29
N ASN A 76 -23.28 17.72 21.53
CA ASN A 76 -23.24 19.16 21.29
C ASN A 76 -22.72 19.95 22.49
N ASP A 77 -22.81 19.39 23.70
CA ASP A 77 -22.40 20.06 24.94
C ASP A 77 -21.18 19.41 25.58
N VAL A 78 -21.22 18.09 25.81
CA VAL A 78 -20.13 17.39 26.52
C VAL A 78 -18.94 17.14 25.58
N LEU A 79 -19.22 16.72 24.35
CA LEU A 79 -18.23 16.54 23.28
C LEU A 79 -18.02 17.83 22.45
N LYS A 80 -18.52 18.97 22.93
CA LYS A 80 -18.35 20.26 22.27
C LYS A 80 -16.87 20.57 22.07
N ASN A 81 -16.51 21.01 20.87
CA ASN A 81 -15.13 21.31 20.48
C ASN A 81 -14.17 20.11 20.45
N ILE A 82 -14.66 18.86 20.52
CA ILE A 82 -13.86 17.68 20.15
C ILE A 82 -13.56 17.67 18.63
N THR A 83 -14.27 18.47 17.85
CA THR A 83 -13.91 18.80 16.47
C THR A 83 -13.07 20.07 16.41
N THR A 84 -11.79 19.94 16.76
CA THR A 84 -10.61 20.52 16.11
C THR A 84 -9.46 20.31 17.08
N TYR A 85 -8.53 19.45 16.69
CA TYR A 85 -7.16 19.47 17.17
C TYR A 85 -6.69 20.93 17.36
N GLN A 86 -6.50 21.34 18.62
CA GLN A 86 -5.78 22.56 18.97
C GLN A 86 -4.33 22.11 19.15
N PRO A 87 -3.42 22.37 18.19
CA PRO A 87 -2.04 21.94 18.32
C PRO A 87 -1.45 22.54 19.58
N ASN A 88 -0.91 21.68 20.45
CA ASN A 88 0.07 22.13 21.41
C ASN A 88 1.20 22.78 20.59
N PRO A 89 1.57 24.06 20.83
CA PRO A 89 2.61 24.74 20.04
C PRO A 89 3.97 24.02 20.03
N ASN A 90 4.18 23.11 21.00
CA ASN A 90 5.37 22.29 21.14
C ASN A 90 5.22 20.86 20.60
N GLU A 91 4.01 20.43 20.21
CA GLU A 91 3.78 19.11 19.62
C GLU A 91 4.04 19.17 18.11
N LYS A 92 4.97 18.35 17.63
CA LYS A 92 5.30 18.26 16.21
C LYS A 92 4.10 17.70 15.43
N GLU A 93 3.78 18.32 14.30
CA GLU A 93 2.64 17.89 13.47
C GLU A 93 2.80 16.43 13.01
N LYS A 94 1.72 15.64 13.14
CA LYS A 94 1.67 14.24 12.68
C LYS A 94 1.56 14.19 11.15
N ILE A 95 2.68 14.09 10.47
CA ILE A 95 2.74 13.90 9.02
C ILE A 95 2.45 12.44 8.64
N SER A 96 1.97 12.24 7.42
CA SER A 96 1.98 10.93 6.77
C SER A 96 3.17 10.85 5.83
N VAL A 97 3.94 9.77 5.94
CA VAL A 97 5.08 9.46 5.06
C VAL A 97 4.66 8.26 4.23
N ALA A 98 4.42 8.49 2.94
CA ALA A 98 4.12 7.42 1.99
C ALA A 98 5.36 7.09 1.18
N ILE A 99 5.68 5.80 1.03
CA ILE A 99 6.76 5.31 0.19
C ILE A 99 6.26 4.13 -0.62
N MET A 100 6.45 4.17 -1.94
CA MET A 100 6.08 3.10 -2.85
C MET A 100 7.32 2.60 -3.60
N SER A 101 7.60 1.30 -3.45
CA SER A 101 8.60 0.56 -4.21
C SER A 101 8.02 0.17 -5.57
N ILE A 102 8.59 0.69 -6.67
CA ILE A 102 8.13 0.44 -8.05
C ILE A 102 9.36 0.28 -8.94
N SER A 103 9.41 -0.80 -9.74
CA SER A 103 10.46 -0.99 -10.76
C SER A 103 11.89 -0.70 -10.25
N ASN A 104 12.21 -1.19 -9.04
CA ASN A 104 13.48 -0.95 -8.33
C ASN A 104 13.80 0.53 -8.03
N SER A 105 12.77 1.34 -7.81
CA SER A 105 12.85 2.72 -7.34
C SER A 105 11.93 2.92 -6.14
N ARG A 106 12.18 3.97 -5.34
CA ARG A 106 11.32 4.42 -4.24
C ARG A 106 10.80 5.81 -4.57
N VAL A 107 9.48 5.91 -4.71
CA VAL A 107 8.77 7.19 -4.78
C VAL A 107 8.23 7.48 -3.39
N ALA A 108 8.51 8.65 -2.83
CA ALA A 108 7.98 9.05 -1.53
C ALA A 108 7.27 10.39 -1.55
N SER A 109 6.30 10.55 -0.65
CA SER A 109 5.54 11.78 -0.43
C SER A 109 5.30 11.99 1.05
N ILE A 110 5.41 13.25 1.49
CA ILE A 110 5.11 13.69 2.84
C ILE A 110 3.86 14.56 2.79
N VAL A 111 2.85 14.17 3.55
CA VAL A 111 1.54 14.83 3.55
C VAL A 111 1.22 15.32 4.95
N SER A 112 0.71 16.55 5.04
CA SER A 112 0.26 17.15 6.31
C SER A 112 -1.02 16.48 6.81
N PRO A 113 -1.40 16.68 8.09
CA PRO A 113 -2.70 16.23 8.61
C PRO A 113 -3.92 16.69 7.79
N LYS A 114 -3.78 17.80 7.03
CA LYS A 114 -4.83 18.38 6.20
C LYS A 114 -4.82 17.85 4.75
N GLY A 115 -4.02 16.84 4.44
CA GLY A 115 -3.95 16.21 3.11
C GLY A 115 -3.11 16.99 2.09
N LYS A 116 -2.38 18.04 2.52
CA LYS A 116 -1.50 18.83 1.65
C LYS A 116 -0.14 18.17 1.52
N ILE A 117 0.34 18.00 0.29
CA ILE A 117 1.71 17.52 0.00
C ILE A 117 2.69 18.60 0.44
N LEU A 118 3.64 18.19 1.28
CA LEU A 118 4.69 19.04 1.83
C LEU A 118 6.02 18.85 1.08
N GLY A 119 6.32 17.62 0.68
CA GLY A 119 7.53 17.27 -0.06
C GLY A 119 7.42 15.88 -0.70
N SER A 120 8.30 15.61 -1.66
CA SER A 120 8.34 14.34 -2.40
C SER A 120 9.78 14.01 -2.78
N SER A 121 10.04 12.72 -3.04
CA SER A 121 11.33 12.24 -3.52
C SER A 121 11.17 11.06 -4.49
N LEU A 122 12.20 10.88 -5.31
CA LEU A 122 12.37 9.72 -6.18
C LEU A 122 13.82 9.25 -6.05
N LEU A 123 14.01 8.07 -5.48
CA LEU A 123 15.32 7.45 -5.28
C LEU A 123 15.40 6.11 -6.02
N SER A 124 16.62 5.71 -6.39
CA SER A 124 16.91 4.37 -6.90
C SER A 124 16.96 3.33 -5.78
N GLY A 125 16.69 2.07 -6.13
CA GLY A 125 16.66 0.94 -5.20
C GLY A 125 15.26 0.75 -4.61
N GLY A 126 14.73 -0.47 -4.65
CA GLY A 126 13.41 -0.80 -4.10
C GLY A 126 13.37 -0.90 -2.57
N LEU A 127 12.18 -1.24 -2.05
CA LEU A 127 11.96 -1.87 -0.75
C LEU A 127 11.41 -3.28 -0.99
N ASP A 128 12.02 -4.28 -0.38
CA ASP A 128 11.61 -5.68 -0.47
C ASP A 128 11.55 -6.34 0.92
N LEU A 129 10.42 -6.95 1.27
CA LEU A 129 10.27 -7.66 2.56
C LEU A 129 11.15 -8.91 2.69
N ALA A 130 11.78 -9.37 1.61
CA ALA A 130 12.81 -10.39 1.66
C ALA A 130 14.08 -9.91 2.37
N ASP A 131 14.36 -8.59 2.33
CA ASP A 131 15.49 -7.97 2.98
C ASP A 131 15.34 -7.99 4.52
N ASP A 132 16.44 -7.78 5.24
CA ASP A 132 16.40 -7.63 6.68
C ASP A 132 15.75 -6.30 7.11
N SER A 133 15.22 -6.26 8.33
CA SER A 133 14.46 -5.10 8.82
C SER A 133 15.33 -3.85 9.02
N ASP A 134 16.63 -4.00 9.26
CA ASP A 134 17.54 -2.87 9.44
C ASP A 134 17.82 -2.18 8.10
N GLU A 135 18.07 -2.95 7.03
CA GLU A 135 18.23 -2.41 5.69
C GLU A 135 16.93 -1.75 5.19
N LEU A 136 15.77 -2.39 5.37
CA LEU A 136 14.48 -1.77 5.06
C LEU A 136 14.30 -0.43 5.78
N MET A 137 14.58 -0.39 7.09
CA MET A 137 14.45 0.83 7.89
C MET A 137 15.41 1.92 7.43
N LYS A 138 16.65 1.58 7.07
CA LYS A 138 17.63 2.50 6.49
C LYS A 138 17.10 3.13 5.20
N LEU A 139 16.58 2.33 4.27
CA LEU A 139 16.05 2.80 2.99
C LEU A 139 14.76 3.63 3.14
N ILE A 140 13.92 3.30 4.13
CA ILE A 140 12.75 4.10 4.51
C ILE A 140 13.17 5.47 5.04
N ASN A 141 14.14 5.50 5.96
CA ASN A 141 14.65 6.74 6.52
C ASN A 141 15.33 7.60 5.46
N GLU A 142 16.09 7.00 4.54
CA GLU A 142 16.68 7.70 3.39
C GLU A 142 15.60 8.39 2.55
N SER A 143 14.57 7.62 2.14
CA SER A 143 13.48 8.13 1.30
C SER A 143 12.69 9.25 1.98
N ALA A 144 12.38 9.09 3.26
CA ALA A 144 11.65 10.07 4.04
C ALA A 144 12.49 11.35 4.29
N ASN A 145 13.77 11.20 4.61
CA ASN A 145 14.66 12.34 4.82
C ASN A 145 14.87 13.14 3.52
N ASP A 146 15.00 12.47 2.37
CA ASP A 146 15.11 13.14 1.08
C ASP A 146 13.84 13.95 0.77
N ALA A 147 12.65 13.37 0.99
CA ALA A 147 11.38 14.08 0.82
C ALA A 147 11.22 15.27 1.80
N LEU A 148 11.83 15.21 3.00
CA LEU A 148 11.86 16.30 3.97
C LEU A 148 12.80 17.45 3.58
N LEU A 149 13.84 17.22 2.76
CA LEU A 149 14.86 18.24 2.44
C LEU A 149 14.25 19.49 1.80
N ASN A 150 13.23 19.31 0.98
CA ASN A 150 12.60 20.37 0.21
C ASN A 150 11.49 21.12 0.96
N ILE A 151 11.25 20.80 2.24
CA ILE A 151 10.15 21.35 3.03
C ILE A 151 10.62 22.55 3.86
N LYS A 152 9.90 23.68 3.72
CA LYS A 152 10.09 24.84 4.62
C LYS A 152 9.73 24.46 6.06
N ASN A 153 10.52 24.90 7.04
CA ASN A 153 10.34 24.59 8.47
C ASN A 153 10.44 23.09 8.81
N LYS A 154 11.29 22.32 8.10
CA LYS A 154 11.47 20.87 8.34
C LYS A 154 11.68 20.44 9.80
N LYS A 155 12.21 21.32 10.65
CA LYS A 155 12.40 21.09 12.10
C LYS A 155 11.09 20.81 12.86
N ASN A 156 9.95 21.23 12.30
CA ASN A 156 8.62 21.03 12.88
C ASN A 156 8.08 19.61 12.65
N TYR A 157 8.76 18.81 11.82
CA TYR A 157 8.35 17.44 11.48
C TYR A 157 9.39 16.43 11.96
N THR A 158 8.93 15.27 12.43
CA THR A 158 9.80 14.14 12.82
C THR A 158 9.16 12.82 12.43
N LEU A 159 10.00 11.88 12.01
CA LEU A 159 9.58 10.52 11.65
C LEU A 159 8.98 9.75 12.85
N ALA A 160 9.46 9.98 14.07
CA ALA A 160 8.93 9.35 15.28
C ALA A 160 7.42 9.55 15.50
N ASN A 161 6.87 10.69 15.05
CA ASN A 161 5.45 11.01 15.15
C ASN A 161 4.69 10.79 13.83
N ALA A 162 5.37 10.26 12.81
CA ALA A 162 4.78 10.09 11.49
C ALA A 162 3.94 8.81 11.42
N ARG A 163 2.93 8.85 10.55
CA ARG A 163 2.22 7.66 10.06
C ARG A 163 2.92 7.18 8.82
N LEU A 164 3.52 5.99 8.89
CA LEU A 164 4.22 5.40 7.77
C LEU A 164 3.24 4.59 6.91
N LYS A 165 3.20 4.85 5.61
CA LYS A 165 2.40 4.14 4.62
C LYS A 165 3.36 3.56 3.58
N LEU A 166 3.41 2.24 3.45
CA LEU A 166 4.38 1.57 2.59
C LEU A 166 3.71 0.69 1.56
N VAL A 167 4.32 0.68 0.38
CA VAL A 167 4.18 -0.39 -0.59
C VAL A 167 5.55 -1.00 -0.84
N THR A 168 5.68 -2.29 -0.59
CA THR A 168 6.92 -3.05 -0.72
C THR A 168 6.77 -4.17 -1.73
N GLN A 169 7.88 -4.60 -2.31
CA GLN A 169 7.94 -5.89 -3.00
C GLN A 169 7.80 -7.02 -1.97
N SER A 170 7.48 -8.21 -2.47
CA SER A 170 7.34 -9.41 -1.64
C SER A 170 6.26 -9.30 -0.57
N TYR A 171 5.20 -8.54 -0.84
CA TYR A 171 4.10 -8.36 0.11
C TYR A 171 3.59 -9.71 0.61
N GLU A 172 3.53 -10.75 -0.22
CA GLU A 172 3.00 -12.07 0.13
C GLU A 172 3.72 -12.79 1.28
N PHE A 173 4.93 -12.37 1.68
CA PHE A 173 5.72 -13.02 2.74
C PHE A 173 5.18 -12.67 4.14
N GLU A 174 4.21 -13.44 4.63
CA GLU A 174 3.43 -13.12 5.84
C GLU A 174 4.28 -12.98 7.11
N ASP A 175 5.15 -13.94 7.40
CA ASP A 175 6.01 -13.87 8.59
C ASP A 175 6.94 -12.65 8.54
N LYS A 176 7.47 -12.34 7.35
CA LYS A 176 8.32 -11.16 7.11
C LYS A 176 7.53 -9.85 7.27
N ARG A 177 6.31 -9.78 6.74
CA ARG A 177 5.40 -8.63 6.96
C ARG A 177 5.19 -8.39 8.45
N LYS A 178 4.85 -9.44 9.20
CA LYS A 178 4.60 -9.33 10.65
C LYS A 178 5.85 -8.90 11.40
N GLN A 179 6.98 -9.56 11.15
CA GLN A 179 8.28 -9.23 11.75
C GLN A 179 8.66 -7.76 11.50
N PHE A 180 8.50 -7.29 10.25
CA PHE A 180 8.82 -5.93 9.90
C PHE A 180 7.87 -4.91 10.54
N LYS A 181 6.54 -5.18 10.60
CA LYS A 181 5.57 -4.33 11.30
C LYS A 181 5.96 -4.16 12.78
N ASP A 182 6.23 -5.27 13.47
CA ASP A 182 6.65 -5.26 14.89
C ASP A 182 7.95 -4.48 15.11
N TYR A 183 8.91 -4.60 14.19
CA TYR A 183 10.15 -3.83 14.22
C TYR A 183 9.88 -2.33 14.02
N ALA A 184 9.10 -1.97 13.01
CA ALA A 184 8.88 -0.59 12.62
C ALA A 184 8.00 0.18 13.63
N TYR A 185 7.10 -0.47 14.39
CA TYR A 185 6.28 0.20 15.41
C TYR A 185 7.12 0.85 16.53
N LYS A 186 8.40 0.49 16.64
CA LYS A 186 9.36 1.14 17.55
C LYS A 186 9.79 2.53 17.06
N HIS A 187 9.58 2.83 15.78
CA HIS A 187 10.09 4.01 15.10
C HIS A 187 8.99 4.95 14.58
N PHE A 188 7.76 4.46 14.44
CA PHE A 188 6.64 5.21 13.88
C PHE A 188 5.38 5.08 14.74
N HIS A 189 4.55 6.13 14.74
CA HIS A 189 3.28 6.15 15.48
C HIS A 189 2.27 5.15 14.91
N GLU A 190 2.27 4.98 13.60
CA GLU A 190 1.35 4.11 12.87
C GLU A 190 2.07 3.58 11.64
N ILE A 191 1.79 2.33 11.26
CA ILE A 191 2.34 1.71 10.06
C ILE A 191 1.22 1.02 9.31
N VAL A 192 1.07 1.39 8.04
CA VAL A 192 0.21 0.69 7.09
C VAL A 192 1.08 0.16 5.97
N LEU A 193 1.09 -1.16 5.83
CA LEU A 193 1.80 -1.86 4.78
C LEU A 193 0.77 -2.41 3.79
N LEU A 194 0.85 -1.99 2.54
CA LEU A 194 -0.06 -2.40 1.47
C LEU A 194 0.71 -3.05 0.33
N PRO A 195 0.08 -3.95 -0.42
CA PRO A 195 0.61 -4.37 -1.70
C PRO A 195 0.33 -3.30 -2.77
N ASP A 196 1.20 -3.28 -3.78
CA ASP A 196 1.14 -2.41 -4.94
C ASP A 196 -0.18 -2.51 -5.72
N TRP A 197 -0.73 -3.71 -5.83
CA TRP A 197 -1.92 -4.01 -6.61
C TRP A 197 -3.20 -3.40 -6.00
N ILE A 198 -3.22 -3.08 -4.70
CA ILE A 198 -4.32 -2.31 -4.08
C ILE A 198 -4.21 -0.86 -4.48
N VAL A 199 -3.05 -0.23 -4.22
CA VAL A 199 -2.85 1.21 -4.45
C VAL A 199 -3.02 1.55 -5.92
N THR A 200 -2.49 0.72 -6.82
CA THR A 200 -2.60 0.92 -8.26
C THR A 200 -4.06 0.86 -8.73
N LEU A 201 -4.84 -0.10 -8.22
CA LEU A 201 -6.26 -0.22 -8.56
C LEU A 201 -7.07 0.98 -8.05
N LEU A 202 -6.87 1.35 -6.78
CA LEU A 202 -7.59 2.48 -6.19
C LEU A 202 -7.22 3.81 -6.88
N ALA A 203 -5.95 4.01 -7.23
CA ALA A 203 -5.52 5.22 -7.95
C ALA A 203 -6.10 5.29 -9.36
N ALA A 204 -6.27 4.15 -10.04
CA ALA A 204 -6.80 4.09 -11.40
C ALA A 204 -8.30 4.32 -11.50
N PHE A 205 -9.06 3.89 -10.50
CA PHE A 205 -10.52 3.93 -10.55
C PHE A 205 -11.17 4.82 -9.50
N ASP A 206 -10.41 5.44 -8.60
CA ASP A 206 -10.92 6.34 -7.54
C ASP A 206 -12.05 5.67 -6.73
N GLY A 207 -11.85 4.41 -6.36
CA GLY A 207 -12.84 3.60 -5.66
C GLY A 207 -14.01 3.07 -6.51
N ASN A 208 -14.04 3.35 -7.81
CA ASN A 208 -15.03 2.78 -8.73
C ASN A 208 -14.63 1.38 -9.23
N GLU A 209 -15.58 0.68 -9.84
CA GLU A 209 -15.32 -0.64 -10.40
C GLU A 209 -14.30 -0.61 -11.54
N GLY A 210 -13.38 -1.56 -11.54
CA GLY A 210 -12.33 -1.63 -12.53
C GLY A 210 -11.39 -2.81 -12.33
N ILE A 211 -10.51 -3.00 -13.30
CA ILE A 211 -9.46 -4.03 -13.28
C ILE A 211 -8.11 -3.33 -13.41
N SER A 212 -7.17 -3.69 -12.55
CA SER A 212 -5.76 -3.32 -12.66
C SER A 212 -4.97 -4.55 -13.07
N LEU A 213 -4.27 -4.45 -14.19
CA LEU A 213 -3.35 -5.47 -14.68
C LEU A 213 -1.92 -4.93 -14.57
N VAL A 214 -1.09 -5.61 -13.79
CA VAL A 214 0.33 -5.29 -13.61
C VAL A 214 1.15 -6.37 -14.32
N THR A 215 2.01 -5.96 -15.25
CA THR A 215 2.88 -6.82 -16.05
C THR A 215 4.32 -6.32 -15.96
N ASP A 216 5.07 -6.90 -15.03
CA ASP A 216 6.48 -6.61 -14.71
C ASP A 216 7.27 -7.94 -14.68
N LYS A 217 8.26 -8.06 -13.78
CA LYS A 217 8.93 -9.32 -13.41
C LYS A 217 7.97 -10.50 -13.27
N GLY A 218 6.81 -10.24 -12.69
CA GLY A 218 5.66 -11.14 -12.63
C GLY A 218 4.38 -10.49 -13.16
N VAL A 219 3.26 -11.22 -13.08
CA VAL A 219 1.95 -10.74 -13.53
C VAL A 219 0.93 -10.88 -12.41
N SER A 220 0.20 -9.80 -12.13
CA SER A 220 -0.96 -9.83 -11.26
C SER A 220 -2.13 -9.06 -11.85
N LEU A 221 -3.34 -9.53 -11.57
CA LEU A 221 -4.59 -8.85 -11.88
C LEU A 221 -5.34 -8.62 -10.58
N SER A 222 -5.72 -7.38 -10.29
CA SER A 222 -6.67 -7.04 -9.23
C SER A 222 -7.92 -6.39 -9.81
N TYR A 223 -9.04 -6.52 -9.11
CA TYR A 223 -10.29 -5.87 -9.52
C TYR A 223 -11.13 -5.47 -8.32
N LEU A 224 -11.92 -4.40 -8.50
CA LEU A 224 -12.94 -3.93 -7.57
C LEU A 224 -14.30 -4.13 -8.24
N HIS A 225 -15.18 -4.90 -7.60
CA HIS A 225 -16.54 -5.15 -8.08
C HIS A 225 -17.49 -5.32 -6.89
N ASN A 226 -18.63 -4.61 -6.92
CA ASN A 226 -19.62 -4.59 -5.82
C ASN A 226 -19.00 -4.30 -4.45
N GLY A 227 -18.05 -3.37 -4.39
CA GLY A 227 -17.34 -3.01 -3.15
C GLY A 227 -16.35 -4.08 -2.64
N GLN A 228 -16.15 -5.17 -3.38
CA GLN A 228 -15.16 -6.20 -3.05
C GLN A 228 -13.95 -6.09 -3.94
N LEU A 229 -12.78 -5.99 -3.31
CA LEU A 229 -11.50 -6.02 -3.98
C LEU A 229 -10.93 -7.45 -3.94
N LYS A 230 -10.46 -7.94 -5.10
CA LYS A 230 -9.92 -9.29 -5.27
C LYS A 230 -8.65 -9.27 -6.14
N LYS A 231 -7.80 -10.27 -5.95
CA LYS A 231 -6.55 -10.49 -6.69
C LYS A 231 -6.56 -11.86 -7.38
N ILE A 232 -5.99 -11.96 -8.57
CA ILE A 232 -5.71 -13.19 -9.32
C ILE A 232 -4.25 -13.14 -9.79
N GLY A 233 -3.48 -14.20 -9.52
CA GLY A 233 -2.04 -14.25 -9.84
C GLY A 233 -1.18 -13.42 -8.88
N GLY A 234 0.05 -13.10 -9.29
CA GLY A 234 1.03 -12.38 -8.47
C GLY A 234 1.57 -13.22 -7.31
N TRP A 235 1.91 -14.48 -7.57
CA TRP A 235 2.43 -15.43 -6.59
C TRP A 235 3.94 -15.67 -6.73
N LYS A 236 4.61 -14.81 -7.52
CA LYS A 236 6.04 -14.85 -7.85
C LYS A 236 6.44 -16.03 -8.74
N TYR A 237 7.54 -15.82 -9.46
CA TYR A 237 8.24 -16.88 -10.19
C TYR A 237 9.27 -17.55 -9.25
N PRO A 238 9.56 -18.87 -9.38
CA PRO A 238 9.02 -19.85 -10.32
C PRO A 238 7.70 -20.51 -9.89
N VAL A 239 7.05 -20.01 -8.82
CA VAL A 239 5.83 -20.63 -8.29
C VAL A 239 4.65 -20.51 -9.28
N TYR A 240 4.47 -19.35 -9.91
CA TYR A 240 3.40 -19.13 -10.88
C TYR A 240 3.73 -18.06 -11.94
N ASP A 241 3.44 -16.79 -11.67
CA ASP A 241 3.64 -15.57 -12.48
C ASP A 241 3.92 -15.73 -13.99
N LEU A 242 2.99 -16.40 -14.66
CA LEU A 242 3.07 -16.71 -16.09
C LEU A 242 2.89 -15.43 -16.93
N GLY A 243 3.70 -15.29 -17.98
CA GLY A 243 3.67 -14.14 -18.89
C GLY A 243 4.41 -12.88 -18.40
N GLY A 244 4.98 -12.90 -17.19
CA GLY A 244 5.87 -11.84 -16.69
C GLY A 244 7.31 -11.97 -17.24
N GLU A 245 8.18 -11.02 -16.93
CA GLU A 245 9.55 -11.02 -17.44
C GLU A 245 10.34 -12.26 -17.02
N ASN A 246 10.15 -12.79 -15.81
CA ASN A 246 10.86 -14.01 -15.41
C ASN A 246 10.42 -15.21 -16.25
N TRP A 247 9.12 -15.34 -16.50
CA TRP A 247 8.57 -16.41 -17.33
C TRP A 247 9.04 -16.29 -18.79
N LEU A 248 8.94 -15.09 -19.37
CA LEU A 248 9.41 -14.80 -20.72
C LEU A 248 10.91 -15.07 -20.88
N GLY A 249 11.70 -14.79 -19.85
CA GLY A 249 13.12 -15.05 -19.81
C GLY A 249 13.44 -16.54 -19.90
N VAL A 250 12.69 -17.36 -19.17
CA VAL A 250 12.82 -18.83 -19.26
C VAL A 250 12.41 -19.37 -20.62
N GLU A 251 11.32 -18.87 -21.21
CA GLU A 251 10.94 -19.27 -22.57
C GLU A 251 12.01 -18.86 -23.61
N THR A 252 12.66 -17.72 -23.39
CA THR A 252 13.80 -17.27 -24.22
C THR A 252 15.01 -18.18 -24.09
N ILE A 253 15.33 -18.65 -22.87
CA ILE A 253 16.39 -19.64 -22.63
C ILE A 253 16.07 -20.94 -23.35
N LYS A 254 14.85 -21.47 -23.21
CA LYS A 254 14.41 -22.71 -23.87
C LYS A 254 14.56 -22.62 -25.39
N HIS A 255 14.03 -21.54 -25.98
CA HIS A 255 14.18 -21.26 -27.41
C HIS A 255 15.65 -21.23 -27.84
N THR A 256 16.51 -20.55 -27.06
CA THR A 256 17.94 -20.47 -27.37
C THR A 256 18.62 -21.83 -27.35
N ILE A 257 18.32 -22.68 -26.37
CA ILE A 257 18.87 -24.03 -26.26
C ILE A 257 18.37 -24.90 -27.42
N GLU A 258 17.07 -24.91 -27.68
CA GLU A 258 16.49 -25.68 -28.79
C GLU A 258 17.08 -25.27 -30.15
N ALA A 259 17.33 -23.97 -30.36
CA ALA A 259 17.98 -23.47 -31.56
C ALA A 259 19.46 -23.88 -31.65
N ALA A 260 20.20 -23.83 -30.53
CA ALA A 260 21.60 -24.23 -30.46
C ALA A 260 21.78 -25.73 -30.73
N GLU A 261 20.84 -26.56 -30.28
CA GLU A 261 20.84 -28.02 -30.50
C GLU A 261 20.22 -28.42 -31.85
N GLY A 262 19.65 -27.48 -32.60
CA GLY A 262 19.11 -27.70 -33.94
C GLY A 262 17.70 -28.29 -33.99
N TYR A 263 16.96 -28.30 -32.86
CA TYR A 263 15.55 -28.69 -32.83
C TYR A 263 14.65 -27.68 -33.55
N ILE A 264 15.03 -26.40 -33.52
CA ILE A 264 14.33 -25.30 -34.17
C ILE A 264 15.32 -24.38 -34.92
N PRO A 265 14.86 -23.53 -35.86
CA PRO A 265 15.74 -22.61 -36.58
C PRO A 265 16.46 -21.62 -35.67
N MET A 266 17.74 -21.35 -35.98
CA MET A 266 18.53 -20.31 -35.33
C MET A 266 18.04 -18.92 -35.76
N THR A 267 17.31 -18.24 -34.89
CA THR A 267 16.84 -16.84 -35.10
C THR A 267 17.79 -15.83 -34.47
N GLU A 268 17.55 -14.54 -34.70
CA GLU A 268 18.40 -13.48 -34.17
C GLU A 268 18.33 -13.41 -32.65
N LEU A 269 17.16 -13.70 -32.07
CA LEU A 269 17.00 -13.86 -30.62
C LEU A 269 18.02 -14.85 -30.03
N ALA A 270 18.09 -16.07 -30.57
CA ALA A 270 19.00 -17.11 -30.07
C ALA A 270 20.47 -16.72 -30.28
N ARG A 271 20.81 -16.08 -31.40
CA ARG A 271 22.18 -15.60 -31.67
C ARG A 271 22.63 -14.55 -30.65
N GLN A 272 21.78 -13.59 -30.32
CA GLN A 272 22.10 -12.54 -29.33
C GLN A 272 22.36 -13.14 -27.95
N VAL A 273 21.51 -14.06 -27.50
CA VAL A 273 21.69 -14.75 -26.22
C VAL A 273 22.98 -15.57 -26.25
N LEU A 274 23.19 -16.42 -27.25
CA LEU A 274 24.43 -17.21 -27.36
C LEU A 274 25.67 -16.32 -27.39
N SER A 275 25.65 -15.21 -28.13
CA SER A 275 26.76 -14.26 -28.19
C SER A 275 27.09 -13.68 -26.80
N LYS A 276 26.09 -13.36 -25.98
CA LYS A 276 26.29 -12.90 -24.59
C LYS A 276 27.03 -13.92 -23.73
N PHE A 277 26.84 -15.21 -24.02
CA PHE A 277 27.42 -16.33 -23.28
C PHE A 277 28.56 -17.03 -24.06
N ASN A 278 29.22 -16.31 -24.98
CA ASN A 278 30.36 -16.77 -25.78
C ASN A 278 30.07 -18.05 -26.59
N GLY A 279 28.84 -18.21 -27.06
CA GLY A 279 28.39 -19.36 -27.83
C GLY A 279 28.19 -20.65 -27.02
N LYS A 280 28.16 -20.58 -25.68
CA LYS A 280 28.11 -21.76 -24.80
C LYS A 280 26.83 -21.85 -23.99
N ILE A 281 26.06 -22.92 -24.19
CA ILE A 281 24.82 -23.21 -23.43
C ILE A 281 25.11 -23.53 -21.95
N GLU A 282 26.31 -24.06 -21.66
CA GLU A 282 26.75 -24.38 -20.31
C GLU A 282 26.86 -23.11 -19.46
N ARG A 283 27.27 -21.99 -20.05
CA ARG A 283 27.37 -20.70 -19.36
C ARG A 283 26.01 -20.08 -19.05
N ILE A 284 25.01 -20.31 -19.90
CA ILE A 284 23.62 -19.93 -19.61
C ILE A 284 23.14 -20.71 -18.38
N THR A 285 23.36 -22.02 -18.38
CA THR A 285 22.98 -22.92 -17.28
C THR A 285 23.69 -22.54 -15.98
N GLU A 286 25.01 -22.39 -16.02
CA GLU A 286 25.83 -21.96 -14.88
C GLU A 286 25.31 -20.65 -14.29
N ARG A 287 25.07 -19.65 -15.16
CA ARG A 287 24.56 -18.34 -14.72
C ARG A 287 23.21 -18.45 -14.03
N CYS A 288 22.27 -19.22 -14.57
CA CYS A 288 20.91 -19.31 -14.00
C CYS A 288 20.90 -20.10 -12.68
N ILE A 289 21.65 -21.20 -12.60
CA ILE A 289 21.65 -22.08 -11.42
C ILE A 289 22.46 -21.48 -10.27
N GLN A 290 23.56 -20.78 -10.56
CA GLN A 290 24.45 -20.27 -9.51
C GLN A 290 24.13 -18.83 -9.05
N SER A 291 23.22 -18.10 -9.72
CA SER A 291 23.05 -16.67 -9.43
C SER A 291 22.56 -16.37 -8.01
N GLY A 292 21.75 -17.27 -7.41
CA GLY A 292 21.03 -16.99 -6.16
C GLY A 292 19.98 -15.87 -6.25
N ASP A 293 19.91 -15.17 -7.38
CA ASP A 293 18.99 -14.08 -7.68
C ASP A 293 17.67 -14.66 -8.22
N PRO A 294 16.53 -14.47 -7.54
CA PRO A 294 15.23 -14.98 -8.00
C PRO A 294 14.79 -14.35 -9.33
N ASP A 295 15.33 -13.20 -9.70
CA ASP A 295 14.98 -12.45 -10.91
C ASP A 295 16.00 -12.61 -12.04
N ILE A 296 16.92 -13.57 -11.93
CA ILE A 296 17.97 -13.81 -12.94
C ILE A 296 17.43 -13.98 -14.36
N TYR A 297 16.20 -14.48 -14.51
CA TYR A 297 15.59 -14.72 -15.81
C TYR A 297 15.18 -13.43 -16.52
N CYS A 298 14.96 -12.32 -15.81
CA CYS A 298 14.65 -11.01 -16.41
C CYS A 298 15.77 -10.52 -17.34
N LEU A 299 17.02 -10.95 -17.13
CA LEU A 299 18.15 -10.71 -18.05
C LEU A 299 17.81 -11.17 -19.47
N PHE A 300 17.17 -12.33 -19.61
CA PHE A 300 16.88 -12.93 -20.91
C PHE A 300 15.72 -12.24 -21.62
N THR A 301 14.78 -11.69 -20.86
CA THR A 301 13.69 -10.87 -21.40
C THR A 301 14.19 -9.61 -22.08
N SER A 302 15.32 -9.05 -21.67
CA SER A 302 15.91 -7.90 -22.38
C SER A 302 16.31 -8.25 -23.83
N PHE A 303 16.84 -9.45 -24.07
CA PHE A 303 17.14 -9.95 -25.43
C PHE A 303 15.84 -10.20 -26.20
N LEU A 304 14.85 -10.81 -25.55
CA LEU A 304 13.53 -11.05 -26.13
C LEU A 304 12.88 -9.75 -26.62
N LEU A 305 12.85 -8.72 -25.78
CA LEU A 305 12.26 -7.43 -26.13
C LEU A 305 13.01 -6.75 -27.27
N THR A 306 14.34 -6.81 -27.26
CA THR A 306 15.17 -6.30 -28.37
C THR A 306 14.79 -6.99 -29.67
N ALA A 307 14.76 -8.32 -29.68
CA ALA A 307 14.41 -9.12 -30.86
C ALA A 307 12.96 -8.88 -31.31
N TYR A 308 12.02 -8.70 -30.37
CA TYR A 308 10.61 -8.39 -30.64
C TYR A 308 10.47 -7.06 -31.39
N PHE A 309 11.16 -6.00 -30.94
CA PHE A 309 11.13 -4.70 -31.61
C PHE A 309 11.90 -4.66 -32.93
N THR A 310 12.77 -5.64 -33.19
CA THR A 310 13.39 -5.87 -34.51
C THR A 310 12.64 -6.89 -35.35
N GLU A 311 11.38 -7.17 -35.00
CA GLU A 311 10.44 -7.99 -35.78
C GLU A 311 10.80 -9.50 -35.89
N ASP A 312 11.63 -10.05 -35.00
CA ASP A 312 11.96 -11.49 -34.97
C ASP A 312 10.73 -12.37 -34.68
N ASP A 313 10.49 -13.37 -35.53
CA ASP A 313 9.29 -14.21 -35.47
C ASP A 313 9.23 -15.07 -34.19
N ALA A 314 10.36 -15.59 -33.72
CA ALA A 314 10.38 -16.37 -32.48
C ALA A 314 10.08 -15.48 -31.28
N ALA A 315 10.64 -14.26 -31.26
CA ALA A 315 10.36 -13.30 -30.21
C ALA A 315 8.87 -12.92 -30.16
N LYS A 316 8.24 -12.64 -31.31
CA LYS A 316 6.80 -12.38 -31.41
C LYS A 316 5.97 -13.55 -30.89
N ASN A 317 6.34 -14.78 -31.25
CA ASN A 317 5.63 -15.99 -30.80
C ASN A 317 5.72 -16.18 -29.28
N ILE A 318 6.89 -15.97 -28.68
CA ILE A 318 7.08 -16.05 -27.22
C ILE A 318 6.25 -14.98 -26.51
N ILE A 319 6.27 -13.72 -26.99
CA ILE A 319 5.45 -12.64 -26.42
C ILE A 319 3.94 -12.96 -26.54
N ALA A 320 3.49 -13.44 -27.70
CA ALA A 320 2.09 -13.85 -27.89
C ALA A 320 1.69 -15.00 -26.95
N SER A 321 2.59 -15.96 -26.71
CA SER A 321 2.39 -17.04 -25.74
C SER A 321 2.29 -16.50 -24.31
N GLY A 322 3.14 -15.53 -23.94
CA GLY A 322 3.06 -14.80 -22.68
C GLY A 322 1.69 -14.12 -22.50
N PHE A 323 1.24 -13.38 -23.51
CA PHE A 323 -0.08 -12.74 -23.46
C PHE A 323 -1.21 -13.76 -23.35
N LYS A 324 -1.11 -14.93 -23.99
CA LYS A 324 -2.13 -15.99 -23.87
C LYS A 324 -2.31 -16.44 -22.41
N GLN A 325 -1.26 -16.43 -21.59
CA GLN A 325 -1.39 -16.72 -20.15
C GLN A 325 -2.13 -15.60 -19.41
N ILE A 326 -1.81 -14.34 -19.74
CA ILE A 326 -2.48 -13.16 -19.19
C ILE A 326 -3.97 -13.12 -19.58
N GLU A 327 -4.27 -13.47 -20.83
CA GLU A 327 -5.64 -13.50 -21.37
C GLU A 327 -6.53 -14.48 -20.57
N ARG A 328 -5.99 -15.61 -20.12
CA ARG A 328 -6.71 -16.56 -19.23
C ARG A 328 -7.11 -15.89 -17.92
N THR A 329 -6.22 -15.09 -17.34
CA THR A 329 -6.46 -14.34 -16.10
C THR A 329 -7.54 -13.27 -16.30
N ILE A 330 -7.50 -12.52 -17.42
CA ILE A 330 -8.53 -11.54 -17.77
C ILE A 330 -9.90 -12.23 -17.97
N LYS A 331 -9.94 -13.34 -18.71
CA LYS A 331 -11.17 -14.12 -18.94
C LYS A 331 -11.75 -14.67 -17.64
N LEU A 332 -10.90 -15.10 -16.70
CA LEU A 332 -11.35 -15.53 -15.38
C LEU A 332 -11.96 -14.37 -14.59
N ALA A 333 -11.31 -13.20 -14.59
CA ALA A 333 -11.85 -12.01 -13.94
C ALA A 333 -13.22 -11.63 -14.52
N ASP A 334 -13.34 -11.55 -15.86
CA ASP A 334 -14.60 -11.25 -16.54
C ASP A 334 -15.71 -12.24 -16.17
N LYS A 335 -15.39 -13.53 -16.08
CA LYS A 335 -16.34 -14.57 -15.64
C LYS A 335 -16.78 -14.36 -14.19
N LEU A 336 -15.86 -14.06 -13.29
CA LEU A 336 -16.16 -13.83 -11.86
C LEU A 336 -16.95 -12.54 -11.62
N ILE A 337 -16.73 -11.52 -12.45
CA ILE A 337 -17.41 -10.23 -12.41
C ILE A 337 -18.78 -10.30 -13.12
N GLY A 338 -18.95 -11.21 -14.09
CA GLY A 338 -20.17 -11.35 -14.89
C GLY A 338 -20.33 -10.29 -16.00
N LYS A 339 -19.34 -9.40 -16.16
CA LYS A 339 -19.28 -8.38 -17.21
C LYS A 339 -17.83 -7.97 -17.47
N LYS A 340 -17.58 -7.35 -18.61
CA LYS A 340 -16.28 -6.74 -18.93
C LYS A 340 -16.18 -5.35 -18.29
N LEU A 341 -15.12 -5.14 -17.51
CA LEU A 341 -14.77 -3.83 -16.95
C LEU A 341 -13.61 -3.17 -17.69
N LYS A 342 -13.44 -1.86 -17.44
CA LYS A 342 -12.26 -1.11 -17.86
C LYS A 342 -11.00 -1.66 -17.17
N ILE A 343 -9.87 -1.60 -17.88
CA ILE A 343 -8.57 -2.15 -17.47
C ILE A 343 -7.54 -1.02 -17.50
N THR A 344 -6.85 -0.78 -16.38
CA THR A 344 -5.56 -0.09 -16.40
C THR A 344 -4.44 -1.13 -16.58
N LEU A 345 -3.48 -0.86 -17.45
CA LEU A 345 -2.32 -1.72 -17.67
C LEU A 345 -1.06 -0.99 -17.20
N ASN A 346 -0.31 -1.63 -16.31
CA ASN A 346 0.87 -1.08 -15.65
C ASN A 346 2.06 -2.04 -15.78
N GLY A 347 3.26 -1.52 -15.50
CA GLY A 347 4.51 -2.29 -15.49
C GLY A 347 5.33 -2.18 -16.77
N SER A 348 6.55 -2.70 -16.74
CA SER A 348 7.55 -2.64 -17.80
C SER A 348 7.06 -3.25 -19.12
N LEU A 349 6.22 -4.30 -19.05
CA LEU A 349 5.66 -4.98 -20.22
C LEU A 349 4.36 -4.35 -20.72
N ALA A 350 3.87 -3.27 -20.09
CA ALA A 350 2.59 -2.65 -20.45
C ALA A 350 2.55 -2.24 -21.93
N LYS A 351 3.61 -1.61 -22.44
CA LYS A 351 3.68 -1.18 -23.85
C LYS A 351 3.65 -2.36 -24.83
N VAL A 352 4.22 -3.49 -24.43
CA VAL A 352 4.31 -4.71 -25.25
C VAL A 352 2.95 -5.41 -25.30
N TYR A 353 2.23 -5.48 -24.17
CA TYR A 353 0.94 -6.17 -24.10
C TYR A 353 -0.27 -5.30 -24.46
N LYS A 354 -0.14 -3.97 -24.42
CA LYS A 354 -1.23 -3.03 -24.77
C LYS A 354 -1.94 -3.34 -26.10
N PRO A 355 -1.25 -3.71 -27.21
CA PRO A 355 -1.91 -4.02 -28.48
C PRO A 355 -2.82 -5.25 -28.44
N PHE A 356 -2.57 -6.18 -27.51
CA PHE A 356 -3.33 -7.43 -27.40
C PHE A 356 -4.61 -7.29 -26.57
N ILE A 357 -4.77 -6.18 -25.84
CA ILE A 357 -5.96 -5.90 -25.03
C ILE A 357 -6.99 -5.15 -25.88
N GLU A 358 -8.27 -5.50 -25.70
CA GLU A 358 -9.40 -4.80 -26.32
C GLU A 358 -9.34 -3.29 -26.00
N GLN A 359 -9.11 -2.45 -27.02
CA GLN A 359 -8.87 -1.02 -26.84
C GLN A 359 -10.02 -0.29 -26.15
N SER A 360 -11.26 -0.76 -26.35
CA SER A 360 -12.46 -0.23 -25.69
C SER A 360 -12.40 -0.38 -24.16
N ARG A 361 -11.58 -1.28 -23.62
CA ARG A 361 -11.43 -1.54 -22.19
C ARG A 361 -10.32 -0.75 -21.56
N LEU A 362 -9.31 -0.33 -22.32
CA LEU A 362 -8.14 0.33 -21.76
C LEU A 362 -8.46 1.74 -21.25
N ILE A 363 -7.89 2.07 -20.10
CA ILE A 363 -7.80 3.46 -19.59
C ILE A 363 -6.34 3.87 -19.48
N GLU A 364 -6.09 5.16 -19.30
CA GLU A 364 -4.75 5.67 -19.13
C GLU A 364 -4.08 5.12 -17.87
N GLN A 365 -2.77 4.96 -17.94
CA GLN A 365 -1.96 4.61 -16.79
C GLN A 365 -1.91 5.80 -15.84
N ILE A 366 -2.01 5.53 -14.54
CA ILE A 366 -1.84 6.57 -13.52
C ILE A 366 -0.36 6.75 -13.22
N ASP A 367 0.04 8.02 -13.13
CA ASP A 367 1.37 8.44 -12.73
C ASP A 367 1.72 7.97 -11.30
N ASP A 368 2.97 7.56 -11.09
CA ASP A 368 3.40 6.99 -9.81
C ASP A 368 3.35 8.01 -8.67
N MET A 369 3.55 9.30 -8.93
CA MET A 369 3.36 10.33 -7.90
C MET A 369 1.91 10.36 -7.41
N LYS A 370 0.94 10.27 -8.33
CA LYS A 370 -0.48 10.23 -7.94
C LYS A 370 -0.82 8.99 -7.09
N LYS A 371 -0.18 7.86 -7.37
CA LYS A 371 -0.33 6.64 -6.54
C LYS A 371 0.19 6.86 -5.13
N VAL A 372 1.37 7.48 -4.99
CA VAL A 372 1.98 7.76 -3.67
C VAL A 372 1.20 8.83 -2.91
N GLU A 373 0.66 9.84 -3.60
CA GLU A 373 -0.23 10.84 -2.99
C GLU A 373 -1.52 10.20 -2.46
N LEU A 374 -2.10 9.26 -3.20
CA LEU A 374 -3.23 8.47 -2.72
C LEU A 374 -2.83 7.64 -1.49
N LEU A 375 -1.72 6.90 -1.57
CA LEU A 375 -1.19 6.08 -0.48
C LEU A 375 -1.03 6.90 0.82
N ALA A 376 -0.54 8.14 0.71
CA ALA A 376 -0.37 9.03 1.85
C ALA A 376 -1.69 9.45 2.53
N ARG A 377 -2.82 9.33 1.82
CA ARG A 377 -4.15 9.71 2.30
C ARG A 377 -4.98 8.52 2.79
N ILE A 378 -4.60 7.30 2.42
CA ILE A 378 -5.30 6.07 2.82
C ILE A 378 -5.18 5.86 4.33
N ASN A 379 -6.32 5.69 5.00
CA ASN A 379 -6.38 5.26 6.40
C ASN A 379 -6.80 3.78 6.49
N GLU A 380 -6.53 3.14 7.63
CA GLU A 380 -6.93 1.74 7.84
C GLU A 380 -8.46 1.56 7.74
N ASP A 381 -9.23 2.54 8.22
CA ASP A 381 -10.70 2.53 8.13
C ASP A 381 -11.19 2.46 6.68
N ASP A 382 -10.53 3.16 5.76
CA ASP A 382 -10.87 3.18 4.33
C ASP A 382 -10.66 1.78 3.71
N LEU A 383 -9.62 1.09 4.16
CA LEU A 383 -9.29 -0.26 3.70
C LEU A 383 -10.22 -1.31 4.30
N GLN A 384 -10.55 -1.20 5.59
CA GLN A 384 -11.51 -2.08 6.25
C GLN A 384 -12.91 -1.96 5.62
N ALA A 385 -13.32 -0.74 5.24
CA ALA A 385 -14.58 -0.52 4.54
C ALA A 385 -14.64 -1.23 3.18
N LEU A 386 -13.49 -1.47 2.54
CA LEU A 386 -13.35 -2.22 1.30
C LEU A 386 -13.16 -3.75 1.51
N GLY A 387 -13.31 -4.21 2.76
CA GLY A 387 -13.09 -5.61 3.14
C GLY A 387 -11.63 -6.04 3.09
N ILE A 388 -10.69 -5.08 3.04
CA ILE A 388 -9.25 -5.35 3.07
C ILE A 388 -8.83 -5.46 4.53
N ILE A 389 -8.56 -6.69 4.96
CA ILE A 389 -8.03 -6.96 6.30
C ILE A 389 -6.51 -6.87 6.22
N ILE A 390 -5.94 -5.85 6.86
CA ILE A 390 -4.49 -5.67 6.97
C ILE A 390 -4.02 -6.52 8.16
N GLY A 391 -3.59 -7.75 7.89
CA GLY A 391 -2.89 -8.62 8.85
C GLY A 391 -1.56 -8.02 9.28
#